data_AF-A0A068WLG6-F1
#
_entry.id   AF-A0A068WLG6-F1
#
_cell.length_a   1.000
_cell.length_b   1.000
_cell.length_c   1.000
_cell.angle_alpha   90.00
_cell.angle_beta   90.00
_cell.angle_gamma   90.00
#
_symmetry.space_group_name_H-M   'P 1'
#
loop_
_entity.id
_entity.type
_entity.pdbx_description
1 polymer ?
#
loop_
_entity_poly.entity_id
_entity_poly.type
_entity_poly.pdbx_seq_one_letter_code
_entity_poly.pdbx_strand_id
1 'polypeptide(L)'
;MFQLARLDRFLRPVVQTIKRSSHDEIKVYYRDHTHYDEKSERAFRIGSTVLWAWISYHFINNWRMLFGHDPYPERESFTDTELGVE
;
A
#
# COMPACT_ATOMS: atom_id res chain seq x y z
N MET A 1 -36.98 55.19 20.40
CA MET A 1 -36.30 54.65 19.20
C MET A 1 -35.24 53.66 19.69
N PHE A 2 -35.57 52.36 19.71
CA PHE A 2 -34.77 51.33 20.36
C PHE A 2 -33.55 50.94 19.52
N GLN A 3 -32.36 50.93 20.13
CA GLN A 3 -31.09 50.59 19.50
C GLN A 3 -30.99 49.08 19.22
N LEU A 4 -31.36 48.67 18.00
CA LEU A 4 -31.22 47.30 17.49
C LEU A 4 -29.75 46.87 17.24
N ALA A 5 -28.79 47.79 17.32
CA ALA A 5 -27.40 47.53 16.93
C ALA A 5 -26.59 46.67 17.92
N ARG A 6 -27.15 46.30 19.09
CA ARG A 6 -26.40 45.58 20.15
C ARG A 6 -26.57 44.06 20.13
N LEU A 7 -27.52 43.52 19.36
CA LEU A 7 -27.84 42.09 19.33
C LEU A 7 -27.00 41.29 18.32
N ASP A 8 -26.43 41.93 17.30
CA ASP A 8 -25.61 41.25 16.28
C ASP A 8 -24.31 40.65 16.82
N ARG A 9 -23.85 41.08 18.00
CA ARG A 9 -22.59 40.60 18.58
C ARG A 9 -22.71 39.22 19.24
N PHE A 10 -23.92 38.72 19.47
CA PHE A 10 -24.18 37.43 20.11
C PHE A 10 -24.54 36.29 19.14
N LEU A 11 -24.81 36.61 17.87
CA LEU A 11 -25.12 35.61 16.85
C LEU A 11 -23.83 35.22 16.11
N ARG A 12 -22.93 34.49 16.79
CA ARG A 12 -21.86 33.77 16.09
C ARG A 12 -22.49 32.53 15.44
N PRO A 13 -22.36 32.31 14.12
CA PRO A 13 -22.90 31.10 13.49
C PRO A 13 -22.22 29.86 14.11
N VAL A 14 -23.05 28.95 14.63
CA VAL A 14 -22.65 27.67 15.27
C VAL A 14 -22.13 26.65 14.26
N VAL A 15 -21.97 27.03 12.99
CA VAL A 15 -21.43 26.14 11.96
C VAL A 15 -19.92 26.22 11.97
N GLN A 16 -19.30 25.59 12.96
CA GLN A 16 -17.91 25.18 12.83
C GLN A 16 -17.88 24.03 11.81
N THR A 17 -17.53 24.33 10.57
CA THR A 17 -17.15 23.29 9.60
C THR A 17 -16.05 22.45 10.25
N ILE A 18 -16.30 21.15 10.43
CA ILE A 18 -15.31 20.20 10.94
C ILE A 18 -14.11 20.29 10.00
N LYS A 19 -13.03 20.92 10.46
CA LYS A 19 -11.76 20.96 9.73
C LYS A 19 -11.24 19.52 9.75
N ARG A 20 -11.48 18.76 8.67
CA ARG A 20 -10.91 17.42 8.51
C ARG A 20 -9.39 17.58 8.58
N SER A 21 -8.79 17.12 9.67
CA SER A 21 -7.35 17.19 9.91
C SER A 21 -6.56 16.17 9.10
N SER A 22 -7.20 15.47 8.15
CA SER A 22 -6.66 14.21 7.64
C SER A 22 -5.83 14.33 6.36
N HIS A 23 -5.75 15.47 5.70
CA HIS A 23 -4.81 15.70 4.59
C HIS A 23 -4.49 17.20 4.50
N ASP A 24 -3.21 17.53 4.35
CA ASP A 24 -2.78 18.83 3.83
C ASP A 24 -3.52 19.08 2.50
N GLU A 25 -3.87 20.32 2.17
CA GLU A 25 -4.69 20.64 0.98
C GLU A 25 -4.25 19.83 -0.25
N ILE A 26 -5.14 19.00 -0.80
CA ILE A 26 -4.88 18.22 -2.00
C ILE A 26 -4.69 19.21 -3.15
N LYS A 27 -3.43 19.52 -3.47
CA LYS A 27 -3.10 20.44 -4.56
C LYS A 27 -3.35 19.73 -5.89
N VAL A 28 -4.41 20.15 -6.57
CA VAL A 28 -4.78 19.66 -7.90
C VAL A 28 -4.07 20.51 -8.95
N TYR A 29 -3.33 19.86 -9.84
CA TYR A 29 -2.61 20.51 -10.94
C TYR A 29 -3.22 20.11 -12.28
N TYR A 30 -3.36 21.04 -13.22
CA TYR A 30 -3.83 20.77 -14.58
C TYR A 30 -2.68 20.86 -15.58
N ARG A 31 -2.42 19.77 -16.31
CA ARG A 31 -1.30 19.62 -17.28
C ARG A 31 0.11 19.80 -16.70
N ASP A 32 0.25 19.81 -15.38
CA ASP A 32 1.52 19.86 -14.68
C ASP A 32 1.74 18.56 -13.89
N HIS A 33 2.98 18.34 -13.46
CA HIS A 33 3.35 17.16 -12.68
C HIS A 33 2.57 17.16 -11.35
N THR A 34 2.13 15.97 -10.92
CA THR A 34 1.45 15.81 -9.64
C THR A 34 2.32 16.33 -8.49
N HIS A 35 1.69 16.89 -7.46
CA HIS A 35 2.40 17.33 -6.26
C HIS A 35 3.32 16.22 -5.74
N TYR A 36 4.60 16.55 -5.61
CA TYR A 36 5.57 15.68 -4.99
C TYR A 36 5.45 15.82 -3.47
N ASP A 37 5.05 14.74 -2.78
CA ASP A 37 5.09 14.69 -1.32
C ASP A 37 6.31 13.91 -0.84
N GLU A 38 7.31 14.65 -0.35
CA GLU A 38 8.56 14.12 0.22
C GLU A 38 8.35 13.05 1.28
N LYS A 39 7.30 13.18 2.10
CA LYS A 39 7.01 12.22 3.18
C LYS A 39 6.53 10.90 2.60
N SER A 40 5.60 10.95 1.65
CA SER A 40 5.12 9.76 0.94
C SER A 40 6.24 9.06 0.17
N GLU A 41 7.11 9.81 -0.51
CA GLU A 41 8.24 9.23 -1.22
C GLU A 41 9.22 8.55 -0.26
N ARG A 42 9.55 9.20 0.86
CA ARG A 42 10.45 8.60 1.85
C ARG A 42 9.86 7.33 2.44
N ALA A 43 8.56 7.33 2.76
CA ALA A 43 7.86 6.14 3.24
C ALA A 43 7.86 5.03 2.18
N PHE A 44 7.60 5.38 0.91
CA PHE A 44 7.65 4.45 -0.20
C PHE A 44 9.04 3.84 -0.37
N ARG A 45 10.11 4.64 -0.35
CA ARG A 45 11.50 4.16 -0.44
C ARG A 45 11.86 3.18 0.67
N ILE A 46 11.47 3.48 1.91
CA ILE A 46 11.75 2.59 3.04
C ILE A 46 10.93 1.31 2.90
N GLY A 47 9.64 1.42 2.60
CA GLY A 47 8.75 0.28 2.40
C GLY A 47 9.20 -0.64 1.26
N SER A 48 9.58 -0.06 0.13
CA SER A 48 10.09 -0.81 -1.03
C SER A 48 11.40 -1.52 -0.70
N THR A 49 12.29 -0.86 0.04
CA THR A 49 13.57 -1.46 0.44
C THR A 49 13.37 -2.65 1.38
N VAL A 50 12.48 -2.53 2.36
CA VAL A 50 12.15 -3.63 3.29
C VAL A 50 11.50 -4.79 2.54
N LEU A 51 10.57 -4.50 1.62
CA LEU A 51 9.92 -5.53 0.79
C LEU A 51 10.95 -6.29 -0.05
N TRP A 52 11.83 -5.59 -0.75
CA TRP A 52 12.85 -6.24 -1.58
C TRP A 52 13.90 -6.98 -0.76
N ALA A 53 14.27 -6.48 0.41
CA ALA A 53 15.14 -7.19 1.34
C ALA A 53 14.49 -8.49 1.81
N TRP A 54 13.20 -8.46 2.14
CA TRP A 54 12.43 -9.64 2.55
C TRP A 54 12.33 -10.69 1.44
N ILE A 55 12.00 -10.26 0.22
CA ILE A 55 11.95 -11.14 -0.95
C ILE A 55 13.32 -11.78 -1.16
N SER A 56 14.38 -10.98 -1.22
CA SER A 56 15.76 -11.48 -1.42
C SER A 56 16.18 -12.45 -0.32
N TYR A 57 15.85 -12.16 0.93
CA TYR A 57 16.11 -13.05 2.06
C TYR A 57 15.43 -14.41 1.88
N HIS A 58 14.16 -14.44 1.44
CA HIS A 58 13.45 -15.70 1.19
C HIS A 58 13.95 -16.46 -0.03
N PHE A 59 14.37 -15.76 -1.08
CA PHE A 59 15.01 -16.39 -2.22
C PHE A 59 16.30 -17.11 -1.84
N ILE A 60 17.10 -16.53 -0.94
CA ILE A 60 18.37 -17.12 -0.50
C ILE A 60 18.14 -18.26 0.49
N ASN A 61 17.33 -18.02 1.53
CA ASN A 61 17.21 -18.94 2.66
C ASN A 61 16.13 -20.02 2.45
N ASN A 62 15.06 -19.70 1.71
CA ASN A 62 13.93 -20.59 1.48
C ASN A 62 13.74 -20.92 0.00
N TRP A 63 14.83 -21.03 -0.77
CA TRP A 63 14.78 -21.31 -2.21
C TRP A 63 13.96 -22.56 -2.57
N ARG A 64 13.98 -23.59 -1.71
CA ARG A 64 13.20 -24.83 -1.90
C ARG A 64 11.70 -24.59 -1.94
N MET A 65 11.18 -23.58 -1.24
CA MET A 65 9.76 -23.23 -1.29
C MET A 65 9.36 -22.63 -2.65
N LEU A 66 10.31 -22.01 -3.35
CA LEU A 66 10.10 -21.39 -4.66
C LEU A 66 10.28 -22.38 -5.81
N PHE A 67 11.28 -23.26 -5.73
CA PHE A 67 11.64 -24.19 -6.80
C PHE A 67 11.03 -25.59 -6.64
N GLY A 68 10.48 -25.90 -5.47
CA GLY A 68 10.04 -27.26 -5.12
C GLY A 68 11.04 -27.92 -4.18
N HIS A 69 10.51 -28.61 -3.16
CA HIS A 69 11.32 -29.28 -2.15
C HIS A 69 12.00 -30.53 -2.70
N ASP A 70 11.24 -31.28 -3.50
CA ASP A 70 11.61 -32.60 -3.99
C ASP A 70 11.65 -32.59 -5.53
N PRO A 71 12.56 -33.36 -6.13
CA PRO A 71 12.59 -33.53 -7.57
C PRO A 71 11.30 -34.21 -8.04
N TYR A 72 10.72 -33.69 -9.12
CA TYR A 72 9.59 -34.35 -9.77
C TYR A 72 10.11 -35.55 -10.55
N PRO A 73 9.60 -36.77 -10.30
CA PRO A 73 10.11 -37.97 -10.97
C PRO A 73 9.81 -37.92 -12.47
N GLU A 74 10.76 -38.38 -13.28
CA GLU A 74 10.57 -38.52 -14.72
C GLU A 74 9.61 -39.69 -14.99
N ARG A 75 8.61 -39.48 -15.85
CA ARG A 75 7.59 -40.51 -16.09
C ARG A 75 8.15 -41.78 -16.73
N GLU A 76 9.24 -41.64 -17.47
CA GLU A 76 9.93 -42.75 -18.15
C GLU A 76 10.80 -43.58 -17.20
N SER A 77 11.05 -43.11 -15.97
CA SER A 77 11.80 -43.89 -14.99
C SER A 77 10.96 -44.94 -14.27
N PHE A 78 9.63 -44.90 -14.42
CA PHE A 78 8.75 -45.92 -13.84
C PHE A 78 8.76 -47.16 -14.73
N THR A 79 8.97 -48.32 -14.11
CA THR A 79 8.99 -49.59 -14.85
C THR A 79 7.57 -50.06 -15.17
N ASP A 80 7.38 -50.73 -16.31
CA ASP A 80 6.06 -51.27 -16.70
C ASP A 80 5.49 -52.22 -15.64
N THR A 81 6.37 -52.94 -14.93
CA THR A 81 6.02 -53.78 -13.77
C THR A 81 5.47 -52.99 -12.58
N GLU A 82 6.00 -51.79 -12.30
CA GLU A 82 5.48 -50.91 -11.24
C GLU A 82 4.17 -50.22 -11.66
N LEU A 83 3.99 -50.02 -12.95
CA LEU A 83 2.79 -49.42 -13.55
C LEU A 83 1.65 -50.44 -13.77
N GLY A 84 1.91 -51.74 -13.59
CA GLY A 84 0.94 -52.80 -13.79
C GLY A 84 0.56 -53.01 -15.26
N VAL A 85 1.47 -52.65 -16.18
CA VAL A 85 1.32 -52.87 -17.61
C VAL A 85 2.13 -54.13 -17.95
N GLU A 86 1.42 -55.25 -18.16
CA GLU A 86 2.01 -56.51 -18.67
C GLU A 86 1.96 -56.55 -20.21
#